data_AF-A0AAN8VS91-F1
#
_entry.id   AF-A0AAN8VS91-F1
#
_cell.length_a   1.000
_cell.length_b   1.000
_cell.length_c   1.000
_cell.angle_alpha   90.00
_cell.angle_beta   90.00
_cell.angle_gamma   90.00
#
_symmetry.space_group_name_H-M   'P 1'
#
loop_
_entity.id
_entity.type
_entity.pdbx_description
1 polymer ?
#
loop_
_entity_poly.entity_id
_entity_poly.type
_entity_poly.pdbx_seq_one_letter_code
_entity_poly.pdbx_strand_id
1 'polypeptide(L)'
;MDEQTLTRSLSKGGQQHEEDRSDEFWETLSRNFGQVQSVLDRNRVLIQQVNENHQSRIPDNLVRNVALIQEINMNISNVVSLYSDLSIYASD
;
A
#
# COMPACT_ATOMS: atom_id res chain seq x y z
N MET A 1 -28.29 -41.15 6.92
CA MET A 1 -27.28 -40.08 6.79
C MET A 1 -26.03 -40.61 7.45
N ASP A 2 -25.05 -40.92 6.63
CA ASP A 2 -23.81 -41.61 6.95
C ASP A 2 -22.78 -40.64 7.54
N GLU A 3 -22.09 -41.08 8.60
CA GLU A 3 -21.08 -40.28 9.34
C GLU A 3 -19.94 -39.77 8.43
N GLN A 4 -19.69 -40.46 7.32
CA GLN A 4 -18.69 -40.09 6.30
C GLN A 4 -19.12 -38.90 5.42
N THR A 5 -20.43 -38.61 5.31
CA THR A 5 -20.89 -37.42 4.58
C THR A 5 -20.71 -36.15 5.42
N LEU A 6 -20.83 -36.25 6.76
CA LEU A 6 -20.66 -35.12 7.67
C LEU A 6 -19.19 -34.68 7.77
N THR A 7 -18.25 -35.62 7.82
CA THR A 7 -16.81 -35.29 7.88
C THR A 7 -16.31 -34.64 6.60
N ARG A 8 -16.84 -35.05 5.44
CA ARG A 8 -16.48 -34.46 4.13
C ARG A 8 -17.04 -33.06 3.91
N SER A 9 -18.20 -32.75 4.50
CA SER A 9 -18.80 -31.41 4.42
C SER A 9 -18.14 -30.41 5.38
N LEU A 10 -17.72 -30.85 6.58
CA LEU A 10 -16.93 -30.05 7.50
C LEU A 10 -15.51 -29.73 6.96
N SER A 11 -14.86 -30.69 6.30
CA SER A 11 -13.55 -30.47 5.67
C SER A 11 -13.59 -29.51 4.48
N LYS A 12 -14.66 -29.53 3.68
CA LYS A 12 -14.81 -28.61 2.52
C LYS A 12 -15.12 -27.18 2.93
N GLY A 13 -15.91 -26.98 3.98
CA GLY A 13 -16.25 -25.64 4.48
C GLY A 13 -15.05 -24.89 5.08
N GLY A 14 -14.12 -25.61 5.72
CA GLY A 14 -12.89 -25.02 6.24
C GLY A 14 -11.90 -24.58 5.15
N GLN A 15 -11.74 -25.41 4.10
CA GLN A 15 -10.81 -25.10 3.00
C GLN A 15 -11.28 -23.92 2.13
N GLN A 16 -12.59 -23.82 1.84
CA GLN A 16 -13.13 -22.69 1.06
C GLN A 16 -12.97 -21.35 1.78
N HIS A 17 -13.20 -21.31 3.10
CA HIS A 17 -13.10 -20.08 3.89
C HIS A 17 -11.63 -19.63 4.14
N GLU A 18 -10.66 -20.52 3.92
CA GLU A 18 -9.23 -20.19 3.93
C GLU A 18 -8.75 -19.74 2.54
N GLU A 19 -9.21 -20.40 1.46
CA GLU A 19 -8.93 -19.97 0.08
C GLU A 19 -9.49 -18.57 -0.21
N ASP A 20 -10.76 -18.30 0.13
CA ASP A 20 -11.39 -16.99 -0.06
C ASP A 20 -10.63 -15.88 0.69
N ARG A 21 -10.15 -16.17 1.92
CA ARG A 21 -9.33 -15.23 2.70
C ARG A 21 -7.95 -15.00 2.09
N SER A 22 -7.33 -16.03 1.53
CA SER A 22 -6.05 -15.88 0.82
C SER A 22 -6.21 -15.04 -0.44
N ASP A 23 -7.31 -15.20 -1.17
CA ASP A 23 -7.56 -14.44 -2.41
C ASP A 23 -7.81 -12.95 -2.11
N GLU A 24 -8.59 -12.64 -1.06
CA GLU A 24 -8.80 -11.28 -0.58
C GLU A 24 -7.48 -10.60 -0.14
N PHE A 25 -6.61 -11.35 0.53
CA PHE A 25 -5.27 -10.88 0.89
C PHE A 25 -4.42 -10.55 -0.34
N TRP A 26 -4.35 -11.45 -1.33
CA TRP A 26 -3.56 -11.23 -2.54
C TRP A 26 -4.09 -10.07 -3.38
N GLU A 27 -5.41 -9.90 -3.47
CA GLU A 27 -6.03 -8.76 -4.15
C GLU A 27 -5.64 -7.44 -3.46
N THR A 28 -5.77 -7.39 -2.13
CA THR A 28 -5.42 -6.20 -1.35
C THR A 28 -3.93 -5.88 -1.44
N LEU A 29 -3.07 -6.89 -1.36
CA LEU A 29 -1.62 -6.73 -1.52
C LEU A 29 -1.26 -6.16 -2.89
N SER A 30 -1.78 -6.75 -3.97
CA SER A 30 -1.50 -6.33 -5.35
C SER A 30 -1.94 -4.88 -5.57
N ARG A 31 -3.15 -4.53 -5.12
CA ARG A 31 -3.69 -3.17 -5.20
C ARG A 31 -2.83 -2.18 -4.43
N ASN A 32 -2.52 -2.47 -3.16
CA ASN A 32 -1.77 -1.55 -2.30
C ASN A 32 -0.33 -1.40 -2.81
N PHE A 33 0.29 -2.47 -3.31
CA PHE A 33 1.61 -2.43 -3.92
C PHE A 33 1.65 -1.50 -5.14
N GLY A 34 0.69 -1.63 -6.06
CA GLY A 34 0.60 -0.73 -7.23
C GLY A 34 0.40 0.74 -6.85
N GLN A 35 -0.41 1.00 -5.81
CA GLN A 35 -0.60 2.37 -5.29
C GLN A 35 0.68 2.92 -4.66
N VAL A 36 1.38 2.13 -3.84
CA VAL A 36 2.66 2.53 -3.23
C VAL A 36 3.68 2.85 -4.31
N GLN A 37 3.79 2.04 -5.38
CA GLN A 37 4.68 2.32 -6.49
C GLN A 37 4.37 3.68 -7.14
N SER A 38 3.10 3.96 -7.44
CA SER A 38 2.68 5.23 -8.03
C SER A 38 3.03 6.44 -7.13
N VAL A 39 2.82 6.31 -5.81
CA VAL A 39 3.14 7.36 -4.83
C VAL A 39 4.66 7.58 -4.72
N LEU A 40 5.47 6.51 -4.75
CA LEU A 40 6.93 6.62 -4.70
C LEU A 40 7.52 7.19 -6.00
N ASP A 41 6.96 6.85 -7.16
CA ASP A 41 7.32 7.46 -8.44
C ASP A 41 7.03 8.96 -8.43
N ARG A 42 5.90 9.38 -7.85
CA ARG A 42 5.59 10.80 -7.65
C ARG A 42 6.61 11.48 -6.72
N ASN A 43 6.98 10.84 -5.62
CA ASN A 43 8.02 11.35 -4.71
C ASN A 43 9.37 11.54 -5.41
N ARG A 44 9.76 10.62 -6.31
CA ARG A 44 11.00 10.75 -7.09
C ARG A 44 10.99 12.04 -7.93
N VAL A 45 9.88 12.35 -8.59
CA VAL A 45 9.74 13.58 -9.38
C VAL A 45 9.77 14.83 -8.48
N LEU A 46 9.09 14.80 -7.34
CA LEU A 46 9.07 15.91 -6.38
C LEU A 46 10.47 16.21 -5.82
N ILE A 47 11.23 15.17 -5.45
CA ILE A 47 12.61 15.31 -4.96
C ILE A 47 13.50 15.91 -6.04
N GLN A 48 13.32 15.50 -7.29
CA GLN A 48 14.05 16.08 -8.42
C GLN A 48 13.77 17.58 -8.56
N GLN A 49 12.50 18.01 -8.45
CA GLN A 49 12.12 19.42 -8.48
C GLN A 49 12.69 20.21 -7.29
N VAL A 50 12.71 19.61 -6.09
CA VAL A 50 13.33 20.20 -4.90
C VAL A 50 14.82 20.46 -5.14
N ASN A 51 15.51 19.49 -5.75
CA ASN A 51 16.93 19.60 -6.10
C ASN A 51 17.19 20.70 -7.13
N GLU A 52 16.37 20.77 -8.19
CA GLU A 52 16.46 21.81 -9.23
C GLU A 52 16.26 23.22 -8.64
N ASN A 53 15.26 23.38 -7.78
CA ASN A 53 15.03 24.63 -7.05
C ASN A 53 16.20 25.00 -6.14
N HIS A 54 16.85 24.02 -5.50
CA HIS A 54 18.01 24.27 -4.66
C HIS A 54 19.23 24.71 -5.49
N GLN A 55 19.45 24.04 -6.63
CA GLN A 55 20.55 24.36 -7.54
C GLN A 55 20.41 25.73 -8.19
N SER A 56 19.18 26.19 -8.47
CA SER A 56 18.96 27.51 -9.07
C SER A 56 19.35 28.66 -8.15
N ARG A 57 19.36 28.45 -6.83
CA ARG A 57 19.63 29.46 -5.79
C ARG A 57 18.71 30.70 -5.86
N ILE A 58 17.57 30.58 -6.53
CA ILE A 58 16.55 31.63 -6.60
C ILE A 58 15.72 31.57 -5.30
N PRO A 59 15.65 32.64 -4.50
CA PRO A 59 14.94 32.62 -3.21
C PRO A 59 13.49 32.12 -3.32
N ASP A 60 12.74 32.57 -4.33
CA ASP A 60 11.36 32.14 -4.54
C ASP A 60 11.21 30.63 -4.81
N ASN A 61 12.19 30.02 -5.48
CA ASN A 61 12.19 28.58 -5.72
C ASN A 61 12.48 27.79 -4.44
N LEU A 62 13.33 28.31 -3.55
CA LEU A 62 13.58 27.70 -2.25
C LEU A 62 12.32 27.73 -1.37
N VAL A 63 11.52 28.80 -1.44
CA VAL A 63 10.22 28.84 -0.74
C VAL A 63 9.28 27.77 -1.27
N ARG A 64 9.25 27.53 -2.59
CA ARG A 64 8.44 26.45 -3.19
C ARG A 64 8.84 25.05 -2.73
N ASN A 65 10.10 24.82 -2.34
CA ASN A 65 10.53 23.54 -1.79
C ASN A 65 9.75 23.13 -0.54
N VAL A 66 9.27 24.09 0.25
CA VAL A 66 8.46 23.79 1.44
C VAL A 66 7.18 23.03 1.04
N ALA A 67 6.46 23.51 0.01
CA ALA A 67 5.25 22.87 -0.46
C ALA A 67 5.53 21.49 -1.08
N LEU A 68 6.61 21.36 -1.86
CA LEU A 68 7.00 20.08 -2.45
C LEU A 68 7.38 19.04 -1.38
N ILE A 69 8.10 19.44 -0.34
CA ILE A 69 8.46 18.57 0.79
C ILE A 69 7.22 18.19 1.61
N GLN A 70 6.26 19.11 1.78
CA GLN A 70 4.98 18.78 2.40
C GLN A 70 4.22 17.71 1.60
N GLU A 71 4.20 17.82 0.27
CA GLU A 71 3.61 16.78 -0.60
C GLU A 71 4.31 15.43 -0.44
N ILE A 72 5.65 15.42 -0.41
CA ILE A 72 6.43 14.19 -0.15
C ILE A 72 6.04 13.57 1.20
N ASN A 73 5.89 14.36 2.26
CA ASN A 73 5.53 13.86 3.58
C ASN A 73 4.10 13.29 3.63
N MET A 74 3.15 13.93 2.93
CA MET A 74 1.78 13.40 2.80
C MET A 74 1.78 12.07 2.04
N ASN A 75 2.58 11.97 0.97
CA ASN A 75 2.75 10.74 0.20
C ASN A 75 3.33 9.60 1.05
N ILE A 76 4.34 9.86 1.89
CA ILE A 76 4.87 8.85 2.82
C ILE A 76 3.82 8.43 3.85
N SER A 77 3.02 9.37 4.36
CA SER A 77 1.92 9.05 5.28
C SER A 77 0.87 8.14 4.62
N ASN A 78 0.58 8.37 3.34
CA ASN A 78 -0.28 7.48 2.54
C ASN A 78 0.32 6.08 2.39
N VAL A 79 1.62 5.97 2.06
CA VAL A 79 2.31 4.66 1.98
C VAL A 79 2.20 3.89 3.29
N VAL A 80 2.38 4.54 4.43
CA VAL A 80 2.22 3.90 5.75
C VAL A 80 0.79 3.40 5.97
N SER A 81 -0.22 4.17 5.54
CA SER A 81 -1.63 3.74 5.60
C SER A 81 -1.87 2.48 4.76
N LEU A 82 -1.41 2.48 3.51
CA LEU A 82 -1.60 1.36 2.57
C LEU A 82 -0.96 0.05 3.06
N TYR A 83 0.15 0.13 3.80
CA TYR A 83 0.75 -1.05 4.43
C TYR A 83 0.07 -1.45 5.75
N SER A 84 -0.53 -0.50 6.47
CA SER A 84 -1.30 -0.81 7.69
C SER A 84 -2.56 -1.60 7.36
N ASP A 85 -3.18 -1.34 6.21
CA ASP A 85 -4.34 -2.11 5.73
C ASP A 85 -3.97 -3.58 5.43
N LEU A 86 -2.71 -3.85 5.09
CA LEU A 86 -2.21 -5.20 4.82
C LEU A 86 -1.86 -5.96 6.10
N SER A 87 -1.36 -5.28 7.14
CA SER A 87 -0.93 -5.93 8.39
C SER A 87 -2.11 -6.51 9.20
N ILE A 88 -3.33 -6.04 8.94
CA ILE A 88 -4.58 -6.59 9.50
C ILE A 88 -4.73 -8.07 9.13
N TYR A 89 -4.37 -8.46 7.90
CA TYR A 89 -4.48 -9.84 7.43
C TYR A 89 -3.31 -10.73 7.90
N ALA A 90 -2.23 -10.14 8.43
CA ALA A 90 -1.01 -10.85 8.81
C ALA A 90 -0.89 -11.12 10.32
N SER A 91 -1.85 -10.65 11.14
CA SER A 91 -1.80 -10.77 12.61
C SER A 91 -2.70 -11.87 13.20
N ASP A 92 -3.30 -12.72 12.37
CA ASP A 92 -3.95 -13.99 12.76
C ASP A 92 -3.05 -15.19 12.40
#